data_AF-A0A7Y2FJM8-F1
#
_entry.id   AF-A0A7Y2FJM8-F1
#
_cell.length_a   1.000
_cell.length_b   1.000
_cell.length_c   1.000
_cell.angle_alpha   90.00
_cell.angle_beta   90.00
_cell.angle_gamma   90.00
#
_symmetry.space_group_name_H-M   'P 1'
#
loop_
_entity.id
_entity.type
_entity.pdbx_description
1 polymer ?
#
loop_
_entity_poly.entity_id
_entity_poly.type
_entity_poly.pdbx_seq_one_letter_code
_entity_poly.pdbx_strand_id
1 'polypeptide(L)' 'DNKMVDMQLSNNKLVDRGTKMIMARSGLSYDEAQKLLLEKTSVRNALDFINMNET' A
#
# COMPACT_ATOMS: atom_id res chain seq x y z
N ASP A 1 -18.65 -8.91 22.96
CA ASP A 1 -17.42 -8.10 22.83
C ASP A 1 -16.68 -8.31 21.50
N ASN A 2 -17.29 -8.00 20.35
CA ASN A 2 -16.59 -7.99 19.07
C ASN A 2 -16.40 -6.56 18.59
N LYS A 3 -15.65 -5.78 19.37
CA LYS A 3 -15.31 -4.42 19.00
C LYS A 3 -13.80 -4.28 19.10
N MET A 4 -13.18 -3.97 17.96
CA MET A 4 -11.81 -3.47 17.78
C MET A 4 -10.68 -4.47 17.49
N VAL A 5 -10.76 -5.75 17.88
CA VAL A 5 -9.68 -6.72 17.54
C VAL A 5 -9.73 -7.12 16.05
N ASP A 6 -10.93 -7.37 15.50
CA ASP A 6 -11.10 -7.67 14.07
C ASP A 6 -10.75 -6.50 13.14
N MET A 7 -10.81 -5.27 13.67
CA MET A 7 -10.55 -4.05 12.91
C MET A 7 -9.04 -3.82 12.69
N GLN A 8 -8.19 -4.15 13.66
CA GLN A 8 -6.72 -4.12 13.45
C GLN A 8 -6.27 -5.14 12.40
N LEU A 9 -6.86 -6.35 12.41
CA LEU A 9 -6.65 -7.34 11.35
C LEU A 9 -7.12 -6.85 9.98
N SER A 10 -8.19 -6.06 9.94
CA SER A 10 -8.72 -5.46 8.72
C SER A 10 -7.76 -4.42 8.13
N ASN A 11 -7.11 -3.61 8.97
CA ASN A 11 -6.09 -2.67 8.53
C ASN A 11 -4.87 -3.38 7.92
N ASN A 12 -4.39 -4.46 8.54
CA ASN A 12 -3.27 -5.23 7.99
C ASN A 12 -3.61 -5.84 6.62
N LYS A 13 -4.85 -6.31 6.41
CA LYS A 13 -5.32 -6.82 5.11
C LYS A 13 -5.44 -5.72 4.06
N LEU A 14 -5.83 -4.50 4.44
CA LEU A 14 -5.89 -3.37 3.53
C LEU A 14 -4.49 -2.92 3.11
N VAL A 15 -3.53 -2.90 4.05
CA VAL A 15 -2.12 -2.61 3.76
C VAL A 15 -1.55 -3.65 2.78
N ASP A 16 -1.71 -4.95 3.04
CA ASP A 16 -1.24 -6.01 2.13
C ASP A 16 -1.86 -5.90 0.72
N ARG A 17 -3.18 -5.63 0.63
CA ARG A 17 -3.84 -5.39 -0.66
C ARG A 17 -3.28 -4.15 -1.37
N GLY A 18 -3.06 -3.06 -0.64
CA GLY A 18 -2.49 -1.84 -1.21
C GLY A 18 -1.06 -2.05 -1.71
N THR A 19 -0.25 -2.76 -0.94
CA THR A 19 1.13 -3.12 -1.32
C THR A 19 1.13 -3.93 -2.61
N LYS A 20 0.29 -4.98 -2.71
CA LYS A 20 0.16 -5.79 -3.93
C LYS A 20 -0.31 -4.98 -5.14
N MET A 21 -1.21 -4.02 -4.94
CA MET A 21 -1.65 -3.12 -6.03
C MET A 21 -0.50 -2.24 -6.55
N ILE A 22 0.34 -1.73 -5.65
CA ILE A 22 1.51 -0.94 -6.03
C ILE A 22 2.50 -1.83 -6.78
N MET A 23 2.87 -2.99 -6.23
CA MET A 23 3.78 -3.94 -6.87
C MET A 23 3.35 -4.30 -8.29
N ALA A 24 2.06 -4.59 -8.49
CA ALA A 24 1.54 -5.00 -9.80
C ALA A 24 1.62 -3.88 -10.86
N ARG A 25 1.62 -2.62 -10.43
CA ARG A 25 1.65 -1.44 -11.31
C ARG A 25 3.05 -0.89 -11.54
N SER A 26 3.90 -0.91 -10.51
CA SER A 26 5.25 -0.33 -10.56
C SER A 26 6.36 -1.36 -10.75
N GLY A 27 6.07 -2.65 -10.59
CA GLY A 27 7.09 -3.70 -10.59
C GLY A 27 8.00 -3.68 -9.36
N LEU A 28 7.73 -2.83 -8.36
CA LEU A 28 8.52 -2.76 -7.13
C LEU A 28 8.40 -4.05 -6.31
N SER A 29 9.42 -4.30 -5.49
CA SER A 29 9.37 -5.37 -4.50
C SER A 29 8.32 -5.08 -3.42
N TYR A 30 7.90 -6.13 -2.70
CA TYR A 30 6.89 -5.98 -1.64
C TYR A 30 7.34 -4.97 -0.57
N ASP A 31 8.60 -5.01 -0.16
CA ASP A 31 9.15 -4.13 0.86
C ASP A 31 9.16 -2.68 0.40
N GLU A 32 9.57 -2.41 -0.85
CA GLU A 32 9.55 -1.07 -1.43
C GLU A 32 8.13 -0.54 -1.60
N ALA A 33 7.22 -1.38 -2.10
CA ALA A 33 5.82 -1.03 -2.27
C ALA A 33 5.13 -0.78 -0.92
N GLN A 34 5.45 -1.56 0.11
CA GLN A 34 4.92 -1.36 1.47
C GLN A 34 5.47 -0.08 2.08
N LYS A 35 6.78 0.15 1.97
CA LYS A 35 7.40 1.38 2.47
C LYS A 35 6.81 2.62 1.78
N LEU A 36 6.62 2.55 0.46
CA LEU A 36 6.01 3.62 -0.33
C LEU A 36 4.54 3.83 0.06
N LEU A 37 3.78 2.75 0.29
CA LEU A 37 2.39 2.84 0.74
C LEU A 37 2.27 3.50 2.12
N LEU A 38 3.17 3.13 3.05
CA LEU A 38 3.23 3.72 4.39
C LEU A 38 3.63 5.21 4.32
N GLU A 39 4.58 5.55 3.46
CA GLU A 39 5.04 6.93 3.28
C GLU A 39 3.97 7.82 2.62
N LYS A 40 3.32 7.34 1.55
CA LYS A 40 2.32 8.11 0.80
C LYS A 40 0.90 7.98 1.32
N THR A 41 0.69 7.10 2.31
CA THR A 41 -0.57 6.86 3.05
C THR A 41 -1.77 6.41 2.20
N SER A 42 -1.60 6.32 0.89
CA SER A 42 -2.63 5.98 -0.10
C SER A 42 -1.99 5.36 -1.32
N VAL A 43 -2.62 4.31 -1.85
CA VAL A 43 -2.18 3.62 -3.07
C VAL A 43 -2.14 4.57 -4.26
N ARG A 44 -3.11 5.49 -4.39
CA ARG A 44 -3.11 6.47 -5.50
C ARG A 44 -1.89 7.37 -5.44
N ASN A 45 -1.61 7.96 -4.28
CA ASN A 45 -0.45 8.83 -4.11
C ASN A 45 0.87 8.10 -4.39
N ALA A 46 0.96 6.83 -4.00
CA ALA A 46 2.12 5.99 -4.30
C ALA A 46 2.29 5.76 -5.81
N LEU A 47 1.21 5.43 -6.52
CA LEU A 47 1.24 5.23 -7.98
C LEU A 47 1.50 6.54 -8.73
N ASP A 48 0.90 7.64 -8.31
CA ASP A 48 1.11 8.96 -8.92
C ASP A 48 2.57 9.40 -8.78
N PHE A 49 3.19 9.14 -7.62
CA PHE A 49 4.62 9.40 -7.40
C PHE A 49 5.52 8.56 -8.32
N ILE A 50 5.17 7.29 -8.57
CA ILE A 50 5.91 6.42 -9.49
C ILE A 50 5.77 6.95 -10.92
N ASN A 51 4.54 7.23 -11.38
CA ASN A 51 4.27 7.74 -12.71
C ASN A 51 4.97 9.09 -12.98
N MET A 52 5.10 9.94 -11.95
CA MET A 52 5.83 11.22 -12.06
C MET A 52 7.35 11.04 -12.19
N ASN A 53 7.93 10.01 -11.56
CA ASN A 53 9.38 9.75 -11.62
C ASN A 53 9.84 9.06 -12.93
N GLU A 54 8.91 8.55 -13.74
CA GLU A 54 9.20 7.94 -15.04
C GLU A 54 9.16 8.94 -16.22
N THR A 55 8.98 10.24 -15.93
CA THR A 55 9.02 11.35 -16.91
C THR A 55 10.30 12.17 -16.78
#